data_AF-G7GIM5-F1
#
_entry.id   AF-G7GIM5-F1
#
_cell.length_a   1.000
_cell.length_b   1.000
_cell.length_c   1.000
_cell.angle_alpha   90.00
_cell.angle_beta   90.00
_cell.angle_gamma   90.00
#
_symmetry.space_group_name_H-M   'P 1'
#
loop_
_entity.id
_entity.type
_entity.pdbx_description
1 polymer ?
#
loop_
_entity_poly.entity_id
_entity_poly.type
_entity_poly.pdbx_seq_one_letter_code
_entity_poly.pdbx_strand_id
1 'polypeptide(L)' 'MVAPPRRYQRRLEPIQKLIAGGCHLTRDIPSLLTDAGLTITGLDQFYVAGAPRPYGAISIGTATV' A
#
# COMPACT_ATOMS: atom_id res chain seq x y z
N MET A 1 12.40 -1.78 7.40
CA MET A 1 12.11 -0.48 6.72
C MET A 1 12.31 -0.66 5.22
N VAL A 2 11.32 -1.19 4.50
CA VAL A 2 11.36 -1.26 3.02
C VAL A 2 10.49 -0.13 2.51
N ALA A 3 11.12 0.94 2.03
CA ALA A 3 10.41 2.08 1.46
C ALA A 3 9.67 1.65 0.17
N PRO A 4 8.38 1.98 -0.01
CA PRO A 4 7.69 1.64 -1.23
C PRO A 4 8.33 2.37 -2.43
N PRO A 5 8.56 1.74 -3.61
CA PRO A 5 8.75 2.35 -4.93
C PRO A 5 7.62 3.31 -5.34
N ARG A 6 7.54 4.41 -4.58
CA ARG A 6 6.65 5.54 -4.77
C ARG A 6 6.83 6.16 -6.15
N ARG A 7 8.02 6.12 -6.76
CA ARG A 7 8.27 6.81 -8.03
C ARG A 7 7.47 6.23 -9.20
N TYR A 8 7.45 4.90 -9.36
CA TYR A 8 6.71 4.27 -10.46
C TYR A 8 5.23 4.10 -10.13
N GLN A 9 4.89 3.76 -8.88
CA GLN A 9 3.49 3.68 -8.45
C GLN A 9 2.78 5.03 -8.57
N ARG A 10 3.40 6.16 -8.18
CA ARG A 10 2.79 7.50 -8.35
C ARG A 10 2.55 7.89 -9.81
N ARG A 11 3.38 7.39 -10.73
CA ARG A 11 3.23 7.69 -12.17
C ARG A 11 2.13 6.85 -12.83
N LEU A 12 1.93 5.62 -12.36
CA LEU A 12 0.91 4.71 -12.89
C LEU A 12 -0.46 4.88 -12.21
N GLU A 13 -0.49 5.40 -10.99
CA GLU A 13 -1.71 5.63 -10.22
C GLU A 13 -2.82 6.41 -10.95
N PRO A 14 -2.57 7.53 -11.68
CA PRO A 14 -3.65 8.22 -12.38
C PRO A 14 -4.32 7.37 -13.47
N ILE A 15 -3.53 6.55 -14.17
CA ILE A 15 -4.04 5.64 -15.20
C ILE A 15 -4.81 4.49 -14.56
N GLN A 16 -4.29 3.93 -13.46
CA GLN A 16 -4.92 2.86 -12.70
C GLN A 16 -6.22 3.30 -12.02
N LYS A 17 -6.29 4.53 -11.52
CA LYS A 17 -7.54 5.11 -11.00
C LYS A 17 -8.64 5.17 -12.06
N LEU A 18 -8.25 5.47 -13.31
CA LEU A 18 -9.18 5.60 -14.42
C LEU A 18 -9.63 4.25 -14.99
N ILE A 19 -8.70 3.30 -15.14
CA ILE A 19 -8.93 2.06 -15.91
C ILE A 19 -9.21 0.84 -15.00
N ALA A 20 -8.65 0.80 -13.79
CA ALA A 20 -8.78 -0.33 -12.86
C ALA A 20 -9.70 -0.02 -11.67
N GLY A 21 -10.76 0.75 -11.91
CA GLY A 21 -11.81 1.00 -10.91
C GLY A 21 -11.34 1.74 -9.66
N GLY A 22 -10.41 2.69 -9.78
CA GLY A 22 -9.99 3.51 -8.64
C GLY A 22 -8.84 2.94 -7.80
N CYS A 23 -8.11 1.94 -8.32
CA CYS A 23 -6.97 1.35 -7.62
C CYS A 23 -5.93 2.42 -7.24
N HIS A 24 -5.71 2.61 -5.94
CA HIS A 24 -4.71 3.53 -5.39
C HIS A 24 -3.42 2.77 -5.06
N LEU A 25 -2.50 2.71 -6.03
CA LEU A 25 -1.23 1.99 -5.87
C LEU A 25 -0.34 2.56 -4.76
N THR A 26 -0.55 3.81 -4.34
CA THR A 26 0.21 4.46 -3.26
C THR A 26 -0.61 4.74 -2.01
N ARG A 27 -1.74 4.05 -1.84
CA ARG A 27 -2.60 4.23 -0.65
C ARG A 27 -1.83 3.87 0.61
N ASP A 28 -1.79 4.80 1.56
CA ASP A 28 -1.19 4.59 2.86
C ASP A 28 -2.20 3.89 3.78
N ILE A 29 -2.17 2.56 3.79
CA ILE A 29 -3.08 1.74 4.64
C ILE A 29 -2.87 2.04 6.14
N PRO A 30 -1.63 2.13 6.66
CA PRO A 30 -1.40 2.47 8.06
C PRO A 30 -2.07 3.77 8.51
N SER A 31 -1.95 4.84 7.73
CA SER A 31 -2.59 6.12 8.07
C SER A 31 -4.12 6.00 8.13
N LEU A 32 -4.73 5.21 7.24
CA LEU A 32 -6.18 4.99 7.24
C LEU A 32 -6.65 4.21 8.48
N LEU A 33 -5.85 3.25 8.94
CA LEU A 33 -6.16 2.49 10.15
C LEU A 33 -6.04 3.39 11.39
N THR A 34 -4.98 4.21 11.48
CA THR A 34 -4.81 5.13 12.60
C THR A 34 -5.89 6.23 12.63
N ASP A 35 -6.28 6.76 11.47
CA ASP A 35 -7.36 7.74 11.37
C ASP A 35 -8.72 7.15 11.76
N ALA A 36 -8.89 5.83 11.58
CA ALA A 36 -10.07 5.09 12.05
C ALA A 36 -10.04 4.79 13.56
N GLY A 37 -9.00 5.21 14.29
CA GLY A 37 -8.84 4.98 15.73
C GLY A 37 -8.22 3.63 16.09
N LEU A 38 -7.69 2.88 15.12
CA LEU A 38 -7.02 1.61 15.38
C LEU A 38 -5.55 1.83 15.74
N THR A 39 -5.09 1.15 16.79
CA THR A 39 -3.67 1.07 17.14
C THR A 39 -3.04 -0.11 16.40
N ILE A 40 -2.07 0.16 15.53
CA ILE A 40 -1.35 -0.87 14.79
C ILE A 40 -0.32 -1.52 15.72
N THR A 41 -0.47 -2.81 16.00
CA THR A 41 0.40 -3.57 16.91
C THR A 41 1.50 -4.35 16.19
N GLY A 42 1.31 -4.62 14.90
CA GLY A 42 2.30 -5.27 14.05
C GLY A 42 2.04 -4.93 12.59
N LEU A 43 3.08 -4.61 11.83
CA LEU A 43 2.96 -4.28 10.42
C LEU A 43 4.24 -4.60 9.66
N ASP A 44 4.12 -5.55 8.74
CA ASP A 44 5.13 -5.92 7.77
C ASP A 44 4.73 -5.44 6.39
N GLN A 45 5.60 -4.63 5.78
CA GLN A 45 5.44 -4.16 4.42
C GLN A 45 6.60 -4.65 3.56
N PHE A 46 6.28 -5.38 2.50
CA PHE A 46 7.27 -5.99 1.64
C PHE A 46 6.80 -6.09 0.20
N TYR A 47 7.75 -6.38 -0.68
CA TYR A 47 7.49 -6.69 -2.08
C TYR A 47 7.54 -8.19 -2.27
N VAL A 48 6.48 -8.78 -2.82
CA VAL A 48 6.50 -10.20 -3.15
C VAL A 48 7.44 -10.44 -4.33
N ALA A 49 8.31 -11.44 -4.19
CA ALA A 49 9.19 -11.84 -5.27
C ALA A 49 8.36 -12.40 -6.45
N GLY A 50 8.72 -12.01 -7.67
CA GLY A 50 8.03 -12.44 -8.89
C GLY A 50 6.84 -11.58 -9.33
N ALA A 51 6.34 -10.66 -8.49
CA ALA A 51 5.36 -9.68 -8.93
C ALA A 51 6.03 -8.44 -9.55
N PRO A 52 5.38 -7.77 -10.52
CA PRO A 52 5.87 -6.49 -11.03
C PRO A 52 5.97 -5.48 -9.88
N ARG A 53 7.09 -4.77 -9.78
CA ARG A 53 7.34 -3.77 -8.71
C ARG A 53 6.16 -2.83 -8.40
N PRO A 54 5.37 -2.32 -9.36
CA PRO A 54 4.23 -1.47 -9.01
C PRO A 54 3.05 -2.21 -8.35
N TYR A 55 2.86 -3.50 -8.63
CA TYR A 55 1.72 -4.30 -8.12
C TYR A 55 2.10 -5.28 -7.01
N GLY A 56 3.40 -5.47 -6.73
CA GLY A 56 3.88 -6.41 -5.74
C GLY A 56 3.96 -5.89 -4.31
N ALA A 57 3.45 -4.69 -4.02
CA ALA A 57 3.48 -4.10 -2.68
C ALA A 57 2.42 -4.76 -1.80
N ILE A 58 2.84 -5.38 -0.71
CA ILE A 58 1.96 -6.07 0.24
C ILE A 58 2.20 -5.50 1.64
N SER A 59 1.10 -5.29 2.38
CA SER A 59 1.11 -4.91 3.80
C SER A 59 0.32 -5.96 4.57
N ILE A 60 0.97 -6.62 5.54
CA ILE A 60 0.35 -7.62 6.42
C ILE A 60 0.59 -7.15 7.85
N GLY A 61 -0.42 -7.22 8.69
CA GLY A 61 -0.30 -6.74 10.06
C GLY A 61 -1.52 -7.01 10.92
N THR A 62 -1.42 -6.61 12.17
CA THR A 62 -2.48 -6.69 13.19
C THR A 62 -2.73 -5.30 13.76
N ALA A 63 -3.99 -5.01 14.06
CA ALA A 63 -4.41 -3.78 14.71
C ALA A 63 -5.47 -4.07 15.78
N THR A 64 -5.52 -3.23 16.80
CA THR A 64 -6.46 -3.31 17.92
C THR A 64 -7.19 -1.98 18.11
N VAL A 65 -8.38 -2.03 18.72
CA VAL A 65 -9.18 -0.85 19.10
C VAL A 65 -8.73 -0.33 20.46
#